data_AF-A0A3L7VTX4-F1
#
_entry.id   AF-A0A3L7VTX4-F1
#
_cell.length_a   1.000
_cell.length_b   1.000
_cell.length_c   1.000
_cell.angle_alpha   90.00
_cell.angle_beta   90.00
_cell.angle_gamma   90.00
#
_symmetry.space_group_name_H-M   'P 1'
#
loop_
_entity.id
_entity.type
_entity.pdbx_description
1 polymer ?
#
loop_
_entity_poly.entity_id
_entity_poly.type
_entity_poly.pdbx_seq_one_letter_code
_entity_poly.pdbx_strand_id
1 'polypeptide(L)'
;MNLPSDPTADAPLQTTPTRHRIAEGASQVALEERILGPLNEVQRRAVTTTTGPLLVLAGAGSGKTRVITHRIAWLIEHEGVAPWRILAVTFTNKAAAEMRARLEEMIGERSRDVAMGTFHSLCVRMLRRDGEAIGLPREFAIYDADDQARVIKGFLKEDDLPATGSTKPGLILGAISRAKNDGLTPDQMEDQAVTHHERLIAGLARRYAAELKRLEALDFDDLLIEGLRLLQEAPAVAERYRTKWQYLHVDEYQDTNRIQYAWIRELAAGHGNLCVVGDDDQSIYSWRGADIRNILDFERDWPKAEVIALEQNYRSTQSILDAAHGVVSNNRGRKAKKLWTDQSGGLPIPVYGGFDAEDEAAWIVRRLEEHAAPRQGRGDSDAEPAESYGGMAILYRTNAQSRAIEEALLRASIPYQVGVAARAAE
;
A
#
# COMPACT_ATOMS: atom_id res chain seq x y z
N MET A 1 -47.30 -76.94 -18.22
CA MET A 1 -46.81 -76.35 -19.49
C MET A 1 -47.01 -74.85 -19.34
N ASN A 2 -46.02 -74.04 -18.98
CA ASN A 2 -44.75 -73.65 -19.61
C ASN A 2 -44.83 -72.13 -19.86
N LEU A 3 -44.13 -71.40 -18.98
CA LEU A 3 -43.40 -70.11 -19.07
C LEU A 3 -43.36 -69.31 -20.41
N PRO A 4 -42.95 -68.01 -20.43
CA PRO A 4 -42.35 -67.24 -19.33
C PRO A 4 -42.88 -65.80 -19.11
N SER A 5 -42.61 -65.32 -17.90
CA SER A 5 -42.42 -63.95 -17.46
C SER A 5 -41.13 -63.33 -18.01
N ASP A 6 -41.16 -62.07 -18.44
CA ASP A 6 -39.98 -61.25 -18.70
C ASP A 6 -39.98 -59.99 -17.81
N PRO A 7 -38.95 -59.76 -16.97
CA PRO A 7 -38.79 -58.55 -16.17
C PRO A 7 -37.69 -57.66 -16.78
N THR A 8 -38.04 -56.56 -17.42
CA THR A 8 -37.05 -55.53 -17.76
C THR A 8 -37.19 -54.34 -16.82
N ALA A 9 -36.19 -54.25 -15.94
CA ALA A 9 -35.95 -53.17 -15.01
C ALA A 9 -35.75 -51.81 -15.72
N ASP A 10 -36.26 -50.75 -15.09
CA ASP A 10 -35.86 -49.37 -15.31
C ASP A 10 -34.35 -49.23 -15.09
N ALA A 11 -33.59 -49.07 -16.19
CA ALA A 11 -32.25 -48.54 -16.14
C ALA A 11 -32.34 -47.00 -16.25
N PRO A 12 -31.76 -46.22 -15.31
CA PRO A 12 -31.74 -44.77 -15.43
C PRO A 12 -30.91 -44.37 -16.65
N LEU A 13 -31.51 -43.55 -17.52
CA LEU A 13 -30.85 -42.88 -18.62
C LEU A 13 -29.59 -42.16 -18.11
N GLN A 14 -28.42 -42.72 -18.40
CA GLN A 14 -27.15 -42.01 -18.25
C GLN A 14 -27.16 -40.84 -19.23
N THR A 15 -27.44 -39.64 -18.71
CA THR A 15 -27.37 -38.42 -19.48
C THR A 15 -25.90 -38.11 -19.77
N THR A 16 -25.48 -38.29 -21.02
CA THR A 16 -24.18 -37.82 -21.49
C THR A 16 -24.17 -36.29 -21.41
N PRO A 17 -23.18 -35.64 -20.78
CA PRO A 17 -23.15 -34.20 -20.66
C PRO A 17 -23.08 -33.56 -22.07
N THR A 18 -24.00 -32.63 -22.34
CA THR A 18 -24.05 -31.87 -23.60
C THR A 18 -22.75 -31.10 -23.82
N ARG A 19 -22.24 -31.08 -25.05
CA ARG A 19 -20.98 -30.40 -25.45
C ARG A 19 -20.84 -28.95 -24.94
N HIS A 20 -21.96 -28.25 -24.73
CA HIS A 20 -21.98 -26.88 -24.19
C HIS A 20 -21.51 -26.79 -22.72
N ARG A 21 -21.93 -27.72 -21.84
CA ARG A 21 -21.48 -27.77 -20.44
C ARG A 21 -20.02 -28.20 -20.31
N ILE A 22 -19.55 -29.05 -21.22
CA ILE A 22 -18.16 -29.50 -21.26
C ILE A 22 -17.23 -28.34 -21.67
N ALA A 23 -17.67 -27.49 -22.61
CA ALA A 23 -16.92 -26.31 -23.04
C ALA A 23 -16.86 -25.20 -21.97
N GLU A 24 -17.97 -24.96 -21.27
CA GLU A 24 -18.01 -24.02 -20.12
C GLU A 24 -17.12 -24.50 -18.96
N GLY A 25 -17.18 -25.79 -18.62
CA GLY A 25 -16.32 -26.38 -17.59
C GLY A 25 -14.83 -26.37 -17.94
N ALA A 26 -14.46 -26.64 -19.21
CA ALA A 26 -13.08 -26.57 -19.67
C ALA A 26 -12.53 -25.13 -19.67
N SER A 27 -13.39 -24.14 -19.99
CA SER A 27 -13.04 -22.72 -19.93
C SER A 27 -12.85 -22.24 -18.49
N GLN A 28 -13.66 -22.73 -17.56
CA GLN A 28 -13.55 -22.38 -16.14
C GLN A 28 -12.30 -22.98 -15.49
N VAL A 29 -11.96 -24.24 -15.79
CA VAL A 29 -10.72 -24.88 -15.29
C VAL A 29 -9.47 -24.16 -15.82
N ALA A 30 -9.45 -23.77 -17.10
CA ALA A 30 -8.33 -23.02 -17.66
C ALA A 30 -8.16 -21.63 -17.01
N LEU A 31 -9.28 -21.01 -16.62
CA LEU A 31 -9.31 -19.71 -15.95
C LEU A 31 -8.83 -19.80 -14.50
N GLU A 32 -9.28 -20.82 -13.78
CA GLU A 32 -8.81 -21.13 -12.43
C GLU A 32 -7.31 -21.44 -12.42
N GLU A 33 -6.81 -22.21 -13.40
CA GLU A 33 -5.38 -22.50 -13.51
C GLU A 33 -4.57 -21.25 -13.85
N ARG A 34 -5.10 -20.35 -14.70
CA ARG A 34 -4.44 -19.07 -14.98
C ARG A 34 -4.31 -18.19 -13.73
N ILE A 35 -5.34 -18.15 -12.88
CA ILE A 35 -5.37 -17.31 -11.68
C ILE A 35 -4.62 -17.98 -10.52
N LEU A 36 -4.89 -19.25 -10.23
CA LEU A 36 -4.33 -19.92 -9.05
C LEU A 36 -3.02 -20.64 -9.36
N GLY A 37 -2.84 -21.18 -10.56
CA GLY A 37 -1.64 -21.92 -11.03
C GLY A 37 -0.31 -21.33 -10.53
N PRO A 38 -0.07 -20.02 -10.74
CA PRO A 38 1.18 -19.38 -10.36
C PRO A 38 1.42 -19.22 -8.83
N LEU A 39 0.43 -19.49 -7.99
CA LEU A 39 0.44 -19.22 -6.55
C LEU A 39 0.79 -20.46 -5.72
N ASN A 40 1.50 -20.25 -4.61
CA ASN A 40 1.67 -21.30 -3.59
C ASN A 40 0.37 -21.53 -2.79
N GLU A 41 0.31 -22.60 -2.01
CA GLU A 41 -0.91 -23.00 -1.28
C GLU A 41 -1.45 -21.90 -0.35
N VAL A 42 -0.56 -21.18 0.34
CA VAL A 42 -0.96 -20.13 1.30
C VAL A 42 -1.50 -18.90 0.58
N GLN A 43 -0.88 -18.52 -0.55
CA GLN A 43 -1.35 -17.46 -1.44
C GLN A 43 -2.69 -17.85 -2.08
N ARG A 44 -2.87 -19.11 -2.49
CA ARG A 44 -4.16 -19.62 -3.01
C ARG A 44 -5.25 -19.48 -1.97
N ARG A 45 -4.99 -19.88 -0.71
CA ARG A 45 -5.93 -19.69 0.40
C ARG A 45 -6.30 -18.21 0.57
N ALA A 46 -5.34 -17.30 0.57
CA ALA A 46 -5.62 -15.86 0.66
C ALA A 46 -6.44 -15.32 -0.53
N VAL A 47 -6.25 -15.87 -1.72
CA VAL A 47 -7.02 -15.51 -2.92
C VAL A 47 -8.46 -16.04 -2.85
N THR A 48 -8.66 -17.25 -2.32
CA THR A 48 -9.97 -17.93 -2.30
C THR A 48 -10.81 -17.64 -1.04
N THR A 49 -10.25 -17.09 0.04
CA THR A 49 -11.03 -16.62 1.21
C THR A 49 -11.80 -15.33 0.88
N THR A 50 -12.82 -15.38 0.03
CA THR A 50 -13.43 -14.19 -0.59
C THR A 50 -14.33 -13.38 0.33
N THR A 51 -15.02 -14.03 1.28
CA THR A 51 -16.00 -13.40 2.18
C THR A 51 -15.46 -13.11 3.56
N GLY A 52 -15.95 -12.02 4.17
CA GLY A 52 -15.57 -11.62 5.51
C GLY A 52 -14.22 -10.89 5.57
N PRO A 53 -13.81 -10.48 6.79
CA PRO A 53 -12.55 -9.76 6.99
C PRO A 53 -11.37 -10.73 6.85
N LEU A 54 -10.35 -10.31 6.12
CA LEU A 54 -9.13 -11.06 5.86
C LEU A 54 -7.93 -10.15 6.09
N LEU A 55 -7.02 -10.59 6.96
CA LEU A 55 -5.71 -9.99 7.15
C LEU A 55 -4.64 -10.91 6.55
N VAL A 56 -3.96 -10.42 5.52
CA VAL A 56 -2.81 -11.11 4.93
C VAL A 56 -1.52 -10.47 5.48
N LEU A 57 -0.89 -11.15 6.44
CA LEU A 57 0.40 -10.75 7.01
C LEU A 57 1.51 -11.22 6.09
N ALA A 58 2.08 -10.31 5.31
CA ALA A 58 2.90 -10.68 4.18
C ALA A 58 4.27 -10.02 4.30
N GLY A 59 5.29 -10.85 4.56
CA GLY A 59 6.67 -10.39 4.69
C GLY A 59 7.19 -9.69 3.44
N ALA A 60 8.33 -9.01 3.56
CA ALA A 60 9.05 -8.48 2.40
C ALA A 60 9.21 -9.56 1.32
N GLY A 61 8.92 -9.22 0.07
CA GLY A 61 9.11 -10.15 -1.06
C GLY A 61 8.20 -11.39 -1.10
N SER A 62 7.15 -11.46 -0.27
CA SER A 62 6.24 -12.61 -0.20
C SER A 62 5.07 -12.60 -1.20
N GLY A 63 4.97 -11.54 -2.01
CA GLY A 63 3.91 -11.39 -3.03
C GLY A 63 2.65 -10.67 -2.57
N LYS A 64 2.73 -9.67 -1.66
CA LYS A 64 1.61 -8.81 -1.22
C LYS A 64 0.66 -8.40 -2.35
N THR A 65 1.17 -7.61 -3.28
CA THR A 65 0.41 -7.07 -4.42
C THR A 65 -0.06 -8.18 -5.38
N ARG A 66 0.68 -9.30 -5.45
CA ARG A 66 0.27 -10.47 -6.23
C ARG A 66 -1.01 -11.09 -5.64
N VAL A 67 -1.07 -11.28 -4.33
CA VAL A 67 -2.29 -11.81 -3.68
C VAL A 67 -3.48 -10.89 -3.94
N ILE A 68 -3.34 -9.57 -3.79
CA ILE A 68 -4.45 -8.63 -4.07
C ILE A 68 -4.94 -8.74 -5.51
N THR A 69 -4.01 -8.70 -6.48
CA THR A 69 -4.38 -8.73 -7.91
C THR A 69 -5.04 -10.05 -8.30
N HIS A 70 -4.49 -11.19 -7.87
CA HIS A 70 -5.07 -12.50 -8.15
C HIS A 70 -6.43 -12.69 -7.45
N ARG A 71 -6.59 -12.15 -6.24
CA ARG A 71 -7.87 -12.15 -5.51
C ARG A 71 -8.95 -11.36 -6.24
N ILE A 72 -8.63 -10.17 -6.73
CA ILE A 72 -9.57 -9.36 -7.52
C ILE A 72 -9.95 -10.10 -8.82
N ALA A 73 -8.98 -10.71 -9.50
CA ALA A 73 -9.25 -11.54 -10.67
C ALA A 73 -10.17 -12.73 -10.32
N TRP A 74 -9.91 -13.43 -9.22
CA TRP A 74 -10.74 -14.54 -8.72
C TRP A 74 -12.19 -14.11 -8.44
N LEU A 75 -12.38 -12.98 -7.75
CA LEU A 75 -13.71 -12.42 -7.49
C LEU A 75 -14.48 -12.15 -8.78
N ILE A 76 -13.83 -11.64 -9.83
CA ILE A 76 -14.50 -11.27 -11.09
C ILE A 76 -14.80 -12.49 -11.97
N GLU A 77 -13.82 -13.38 -12.08
CA GLU A 77 -13.80 -14.46 -13.07
C GLU A 77 -14.42 -15.75 -12.54
N HIS A 78 -14.25 -16.05 -11.24
CA HIS A 78 -14.81 -17.25 -10.61
C HIS A 78 -16.07 -16.94 -9.81
N GLU A 79 -16.04 -15.96 -8.89
CA GLU A 79 -17.20 -15.63 -8.04
C GLU A 79 -18.28 -14.80 -8.78
N GLY A 80 -18.00 -14.35 -10.00
CA GLY A 80 -18.93 -13.57 -10.81
C GLY A 80 -19.23 -12.16 -10.26
N VAL A 81 -18.34 -11.62 -9.42
CA VAL A 81 -18.50 -10.27 -8.87
C VAL A 81 -18.30 -9.24 -9.97
N ALA A 82 -19.27 -8.33 -10.11
CA ALA A 82 -19.15 -7.23 -11.06
C ALA A 82 -17.94 -6.33 -10.70
N PRO A 83 -17.04 -5.99 -11.65
CA PRO A 83 -15.80 -5.27 -11.34
C PRO A 83 -16.00 -3.93 -10.62
N TRP A 84 -17.05 -3.17 -10.97
CA TRP A 84 -17.39 -1.90 -10.31
C TRP A 84 -17.83 -2.05 -8.84
N ARG A 85 -18.01 -3.29 -8.37
CA ARG A 85 -18.25 -3.61 -6.96
C ARG A 85 -16.99 -3.84 -6.14
N ILE A 86 -15.81 -3.74 -6.75
CA ILE A 86 -14.53 -3.97 -6.09
C ILE A 86 -13.79 -2.63 -5.96
N LEU A 87 -13.26 -2.39 -4.76
CA LEU A 87 -12.38 -1.27 -4.45
C LEU A 87 -10.99 -1.79 -4.08
N ALA A 88 -9.96 -1.23 -4.70
CA ALA A 88 -8.56 -1.47 -4.37
C ALA A 88 -7.83 -0.17 -4.04
N VAL A 89 -7.30 -0.08 -2.82
CA VAL A 89 -6.65 1.11 -2.28
C VAL A 89 -5.15 0.84 -2.10
N THR A 90 -4.33 1.80 -2.52
CA THR A 90 -2.86 1.74 -2.42
C THR A 90 -2.31 3.06 -1.88
N PHE A 91 -1.04 3.09 -1.46
CA PHE A 91 -0.42 4.32 -0.95
C PHE A 91 0.17 5.24 -2.02
N THR A 92 0.50 4.71 -3.20
CA THR A 92 1.14 5.50 -4.26
C THR A 92 0.45 5.32 -5.59
N ASN A 93 0.44 6.38 -6.41
CA ASN A 93 -0.08 6.32 -7.78
C ASN A 93 0.66 5.27 -8.62
N LYS A 94 1.97 5.07 -8.38
CA LYS A 94 2.76 4.03 -9.03
C LYS A 94 2.25 2.62 -8.67
N ALA A 95 2.01 2.34 -7.39
CA ALA A 95 1.48 1.05 -6.95
C ALA A 95 0.07 0.78 -7.54
N ALA A 96 -0.80 1.79 -7.59
CA ALA A 96 -2.09 1.68 -8.27
C ALA A 96 -1.93 1.37 -9.78
N ALA A 97 -1.02 2.05 -10.47
CA ALA A 97 -0.77 1.81 -11.89
C ALA A 97 -0.23 0.39 -12.16
N GLU A 98 0.73 -0.08 -11.35
CA GLU A 98 1.26 -1.44 -11.45
C GLU A 98 0.19 -2.50 -11.16
N MET A 99 -0.65 -2.28 -10.14
CA MET A 99 -1.75 -3.19 -9.80
C MET A 99 -2.78 -3.27 -10.96
N ARG A 100 -3.10 -2.13 -11.59
CA ARG A 100 -3.98 -2.07 -12.75
C ARG A 100 -3.39 -2.83 -13.94
N ALA A 101 -2.12 -2.62 -14.27
CA ALA A 101 -1.46 -3.30 -15.37
C ALA A 101 -1.48 -4.84 -15.19
N ARG A 102 -1.20 -5.32 -13.97
CA ARG A 102 -1.26 -6.76 -13.63
C ARG A 102 -2.67 -7.33 -13.78
N LEU A 103 -3.70 -6.58 -13.39
CA LEU A 103 -5.09 -7.01 -13.59
C LEU A 103 -5.48 -7.02 -15.07
N GLU A 104 -5.09 -6.02 -15.86
CA GLU A 104 -5.37 -5.97 -17.29
C GLU A 104 -4.73 -7.14 -18.04
N GLU A 105 -3.52 -7.54 -17.65
CA GLU A 105 -2.86 -8.74 -18.18
C GLU A 105 -3.64 -10.03 -17.85
N MET A 106 -4.18 -10.15 -16.63
CA MET A 106 -4.90 -11.36 -16.21
C MET A 106 -6.33 -11.48 -16.73
N ILE A 107 -7.11 -10.38 -16.73
CA ILE A 107 -8.56 -10.42 -17.00
C ILE A 107 -9.00 -9.45 -18.11
N GLY A 108 -8.06 -8.79 -18.79
CA GLY A 108 -8.34 -7.92 -19.93
C GLY A 108 -9.15 -6.68 -19.56
N GLU A 109 -10.04 -6.27 -20.46
CA GLU A 109 -10.77 -5.01 -20.36
C GLU A 109 -11.69 -4.90 -19.14
N ARG A 110 -12.15 -6.04 -18.58
CA ARG A 110 -12.99 -6.07 -17.36
C ARG A 110 -12.28 -5.44 -16.15
N SER A 111 -10.95 -5.43 -16.15
CA SER A 111 -10.14 -4.77 -15.11
C SER A 111 -10.37 -3.25 -15.02
N ARG A 112 -10.79 -2.60 -16.12
CA ARG A 112 -10.91 -1.12 -16.19
C ARG A 112 -11.99 -0.57 -15.26
N ASP A 113 -13.02 -1.37 -15.01
CA ASP A 113 -14.17 -1.01 -14.18
C ASP A 113 -13.92 -1.20 -12.68
N VAL A 114 -12.80 -1.82 -12.29
CA VAL A 114 -12.39 -1.91 -10.88
C VAL A 114 -12.04 -0.52 -10.36
N ALA A 115 -12.66 -0.13 -9.25
CA ALA A 115 -12.31 1.13 -8.60
C ALA A 115 -10.94 0.97 -7.94
N MET A 116 -9.95 1.71 -8.44
CA MET A 116 -8.59 1.65 -7.92
C MET A 116 -8.00 3.06 -7.78
N GLY A 117 -7.17 3.26 -6.76
CA GLY A 117 -6.43 4.51 -6.58
C GLY A 117 -5.79 4.61 -5.20
N THR A 118 -5.24 5.79 -4.91
CA THR A 118 -4.83 6.18 -3.55
C THR A 118 -6.01 6.66 -2.72
N PHE A 119 -5.87 6.67 -1.39
CA PHE A 119 -6.87 7.26 -0.48
C PHE A 119 -7.28 8.67 -0.92
N HIS A 120 -6.30 9.54 -1.18
CA HIS A 120 -6.54 10.91 -1.63
C HIS A 120 -7.30 10.95 -2.97
N SER A 121 -6.86 10.20 -3.98
CA SER A 121 -7.55 10.17 -5.29
C SER A 121 -8.99 9.65 -5.22
N LEU A 122 -9.25 8.73 -4.28
CA LEU A 122 -10.59 8.19 -4.03
C LEU A 122 -11.46 9.21 -3.32
N CYS A 123 -10.95 9.84 -2.25
CA CYS A 123 -11.67 10.88 -1.52
C CYS A 123 -11.97 12.08 -2.41
N VAL A 124 -11.02 12.55 -3.22
CA VAL A 124 -11.27 13.61 -4.22
C VAL A 124 -12.42 13.22 -5.13
N ARG A 125 -12.40 12.02 -5.74
CA ARG A 125 -13.49 11.58 -6.62
C ARG A 125 -14.85 11.53 -5.92
N MET A 126 -14.88 11.10 -4.66
CA MET A 126 -16.11 11.08 -3.86
C MET A 126 -16.60 12.49 -3.56
N LEU A 127 -15.72 13.38 -3.10
CA LEU A 127 -16.04 14.77 -2.74
C LEU A 127 -16.48 15.60 -3.96
N ARG A 128 -15.81 15.45 -5.11
CA ARG A 128 -16.22 16.09 -6.37
C ARG A 128 -17.62 15.66 -6.83
N ARG A 129 -18.00 14.42 -6.51
CA ARG A 129 -19.28 13.84 -6.92
C ARG A 129 -20.41 14.19 -5.95
N ASP A 130 -20.13 14.10 -4.66
CA ASP A 130 -21.15 14.04 -3.60
C ASP A 130 -20.88 14.98 -2.42
N GLY A 131 -19.84 15.81 -2.50
CA GLY A 131 -19.47 16.76 -1.43
C GLY A 131 -20.57 17.78 -1.10
N GLU A 132 -21.48 18.07 -2.03
CA GLU A 132 -22.64 18.94 -1.77
C GLU A 132 -23.52 18.41 -0.63
N ALA A 133 -23.54 17.09 -0.40
CA ALA A 133 -24.27 16.48 0.71
C ALA A 133 -23.77 16.90 2.10
N ILE A 134 -22.54 17.42 2.19
CA ILE A 134 -21.93 17.98 3.40
C ILE A 134 -21.61 19.47 3.22
N GLY A 135 -22.21 20.13 2.24
CA GLY A 135 -22.01 21.56 1.97
C GLY A 135 -20.66 21.92 1.37
N LEU A 136 -19.93 20.96 0.79
CA LEU A 136 -18.69 21.21 0.07
C LEU A 136 -18.97 21.45 -1.43
N PRO A 137 -18.51 22.56 -2.03
CA PRO A 137 -18.71 22.82 -3.45
C PRO A 137 -17.94 21.82 -4.31
N ARG A 138 -18.47 21.48 -5.48
CA ARG A 138 -17.84 20.49 -6.37
C ARG A 138 -16.49 20.93 -6.93
N GLU A 139 -16.24 22.24 -7.05
CA GLU A 139 -15.03 22.82 -7.66
C GLU A 139 -14.07 23.44 -6.62
N PHE A 140 -13.99 22.90 -5.41
CA PHE A 140 -12.99 23.29 -4.40
C PHE A 140 -11.54 23.29 -4.92
N ALA A 141 -10.68 24.21 -4.48
CA ALA A 141 -9.26 24.18 -4.80
C ALA A 141 -8.51 23.14 -3.94
N ILE A 142 -7.43 22.54 -4.46
CA ILE A 142 -6.55 21.66 -3.68
C ILE A 142 -5.22 22.37 -3.46
N TYR A 143 -4.85 22.61 -2.21
CA TYR A 143 -3.65 23.37 -1.85
C TYR A 143 -2.42 22.46 -1.72
N ASP A 144 -1.40 22.74 -2.51
CA ASP A 144 -0.11 22.08 -2.40
C ASP A 144 0.73 22.63 -1.23
N ALA A 145 1.88 22.00 -0.95
CA ALA A 145 2.73 22.40 0.17
C ALA A 145 3.20 23.87 0.10
N ASP A 146 3.35 24.43 -1.10
CA ASP A 146 3.79 25.81 -1.30
C ASP A 146 2.62 26.79 -1.10
N ASP A 147 1.41 26.45 -1.54
CA ASP A 147 0.19 27.20 -1.24
C ASP A 147 -0.04 27.27 0.27
N GLN A 148 0.02 26.13 0.96
CA GLN A 148 -0.13 26.05 2.41
C GLN A 148 0.93 26.90 3.13
N ALA A 149 2.20 26.79 2.71
CA ALA A 149 3.28 27.56 3.30
C ALA A 149 3.12 29.08 3.08
N ARG A 150 2.53 29.50 1.94
CA ARG A 150 2.21 30.90 1.67
C ARG A 150 1.15 31.44 2.64
N VAL A 151 0.10 30.68 2.92
CA VAL A 151 -0.94 31.07 3.89
C VAL A 151 -0.34 31.27 5.28
N ILE A 152 0.43 30.29 5.79
CA ILE A 152 1.06 30.38 7.12
C ILE A 152 2.03 31.56 7.20
N LYS A 153 2.83 31.82 6.15
CA LYS A 153 3.70 33.01 6.10
C LYS A 153 2.91 34.32 6.18
N GLY A 154 1.73 34.37 5.58
CA GLY A 154 0.82 35.51 5.68
C GLY A 154 0.45 35.81 7.13
N PHE A 155 -0.05 34.81 7.85
CA PHE A 155 -0.42 34.97 9.27
C PHE A 155 0.76 35.36 10.15
N LEU A 156 1.92 34.73 9.97
CA LEU A 156 3.11 35.10 10.74
C LEU A 156 3.52 36.56 10.51
N LYS A 157 3.39 37.07 9.28
CA LYS A 157 3.67 38.47 8.98
C LYS A 157 2.66 39.42 9.63
N GLU A 158 1.38 39.05 9.66
CA GLU A 158 0.33 39.82 10.34
C GLU A 158 0.57 39.92 11.85
N ASP A 159 1.11 38.87 12.44
CA ASP A 159 1.39 38.77 13.88
C ASP A 159 2.78 39.32 14.27
N ASP A 160 3.53 39.90 13.32
CA ASP A 160 4.93 40.36 13.49
C ASP A 160 5.89 39.26 14.00
N LEU A 161 5.67 38.02 13.55
CA LEU A 161 6.47 36.85 13.88
C LEU A 161 7.44 36.47 12.75
N PRO A 162 8.68 36.06 13.07
CA PRO A 162 9.63 35.63 12.04
C PRO A 162 9.23 34.26 11.47
N ALA A 163 9.49 34.02 10.17
CA ALA A 163 9.25 32.73 9.52
C ALA A 163 10.44 31.74 9.64
N THR A 164 11.16 31.78 10.77
CA THR A 164 12.42 31.07 11.00
C THR A 164 12.42 30.33 12.34
N GLY A 165 13.37 29.43 12.57
CA GLY A 165 13.45 28.71 13.85
C GLY A 165 12.19 27.87 14.11
N SER A 166 11.60 27.99 15.30
CA SER A 166 10.41 27.25 15.71
C SER A 166 9.13 27.65 14.96
N THR A 167 9.07 28.86 14.40
CA THR A 167 7.93 29.37 13.62
C THR A 167 8.13 29.19 12.11
N LYS A 168 9.06 28.32 11.69
CA LYS A 168 9.21 27.96 10.28
C LYS A 168 7.90 27.34 9.76
N PRO A 169 7.33 27.82 8.63
CA PRO A 169 6.02 27.37 8.13
C PRO A 169 5.90 25.85 7.99
N GLY A 170 6.94 25.17 7.49
CA GLY A 170 6.94 23.72 7.35
C GLY A 170 6.87 22.96 8.68
N LEU A 171 7.38 23.52 9.78
CA LEU A 171 7.25 22.90 11.11
C LEU A 171 5.82 23.05 11.65
N ILE A 172 5.24 24.23 11.47
CA ILE A 172 3.84 24.51 11.85
C ILE A 172 2.89 23.61 11.06
N LEU A 173 3.03 23.57 9.73
CA LEU A 173 2.23 22.70 8.86
C LEU A 173 2.43 21.22 9.19
N GLY A 174 3.66 20.80 9.50
CA GLY A 174 3.91 19.43 9.95
C GLY A 174 3.20 19.09 11.27
N ALA A 175 3.04 20.04 12.19
CA ALA A 175 2.27 19.84 13.41
C ALA A 175 0.75 19.81 13.15
N ILE A 176 0.25 20.70 12.28
CA ILE A 176 -1.17 20.71 11.85
C ILE A 176 -1.51 19.39 11.15
N SER A 177 -0.66 18.95 10.21
CA SER A 177 -0.85 17.72 9.46
C SER A 177 -0.88 16.49 10.38
N ARG A 178 0.02 16.40 11.37
CA ARG A 178 -0.04 15.33 12.37
C ARG A 178 -1.37 15.34 13.14
N ALA A 179 -1.79 16.50 13.63
CA ALA A 179 -3.05 16.63 14.36
C ALA A 179 -4.26 16.21 13.51
N LYS A 180 -4.30 16.64 12.23
CA LYS A 180 -5.32 16.21 11.26
C LYS A 180 -5.33 14.68 11.07
N ASN A 181 -4.17 14.07 10.88
CA ASN A 181 -4.02 12.62 10.70
C ASN A 181 -4.39 11.81 11.95
N ASP A 182 -4.29 12.40 13.14
CA ASP A 182 -4.76 11.86 14.42
C ASP A 182 -6.26 12.11 14.68
N GLY A 183 -6.92 12.86 13.81
CA GLY A 183 -8.32 13.26 13.89
C GLY A 183 -8.62 14.33 14.93
N LEU A 184 -7.63 15.17 15.25
CA LEU A 184 -7.79 16.29 16.16
C LEU A 184 -8.26 17.55 15.43
N THR A 185 -9.28 18.21 15.99
CA THR A 185 -9.71 19.53 15.53
C THR A 185 -8.80 20.63 16.09
N PRO A 186 -8.77 21.83 15.49
CA PRO A 186 -8.04 22.96 16.07
C PRO A 186 -8.43 23.29 17.51
N ASP A 187 -9.71 23.12 17.87
CA ASP A 187 -10.21 23.29 19.24
C ASP A 187 -9.58 22.26 20.19
N GLN A 188 -9.53 21.00 19.77
CA GLN A 188 -8.90 19.94 20.56
C GLN A 188 -7.38 20.14 20.68
N MET A 189 -6.73 20.66 19.64
CA MET A 189 -5.31 21.04 19.71
C MET A 189 -5.09 22.13 20.77
N GLU A 190 -5.98 23.11 20.84
CA GLU A 190 -5.92 24.20 21.83
C GLU A 190 -6.15 23.68 23.25
N ASP A 191 -7.15 22.82 23.44
CA ASP A 191 -7.46 22.20 24.73
C ASP A 191 -6.30 21.32 25.26
N GLN A 192 -5.56 20.66 24.36
CA GLN A 192 -4.42 19.80 24.71
C GLN A 192 -3.10 20.58 24.83
N ALA A 193 -3.05 21.85 24.45
CA ALA A 193 -1.81 22.62 24.39
C ALA A 193 -1.30 23.02 25.79
N VAL A 194 -0.12 22.51 26.14
CA VAL A 194 0.54 22.78 27.43
C VAL A 194 1.49 23.96 27.31
N THR A 195 2.27 24.00 26.24
CA THR A 195 3.31 25.02 26.02
C THR A 195 2.79 26.24 25.25
N HIS A 196 3.47 27.37 25.38
CA HIS A 196 3.16 28.56 24.59
C HIS A 196 3.26 28.29 23.08
N HIS A 197 4.23 27.47 22.65
CA HIS A 197 4.40 27.12 21.25
C HIS A 197 3.25 26.27 20.71
N GLU A 198 2.75 25.30 21.48
CA GLU A 198 1.58 24.50 21.10
C GLU A 198 0.32 25.37 20.97
N ARG A 199 0.10 26.32 21.88
CA ARG A 199 -1.03 27.24 21.80
C ARG A 199 -0.94 28.15 20.57
N LEU A 200 0.26 28.62 20.23
CA LEU A 200 0.49 29.36 19.00
C LEU A 200 0.13 28.51 17.77
N ILE A 201 0.59 27.26 17.71
CA ILE A 201 0.27 26.34 16.60
C ILE A 201 -1.24 26.09 16.52
N ALA A 202 -1.93 25.85 17.64
CA ALA A 202 -3.37 25.63 17.65
C ALA A 202 -4.15 26.87 17.15
N GLY A 203 -3.75 28.06 17.59
CA GLY A 203 -4.32 29.32 17.09
C GLY A 203 -4.12 29.52 15.58
N LEU A 204 -2.92 29.21 15.08
CA LEU A 204 -2.63 29.24 13.64
C LEU A 204 -3.42 28.17 12.89
N ALA A 205 -3.57 26.96 13.44
CA ALA A 205 -4.36 25.88 12.85
C ALA A 205 -5.84 26.28 12.69
N ARG A 206 -6.41 26.96 13.69
CA ARG A 206 -7.78 27.49 13.67
C ARG A 206 -7.94 28.53 12.57
N ARG A 207 -7.03 29.52 12.48
CA ARG A 207 -7.03 30.54 11.42
C ARG A 207 -6.88 29.92 10.04
N TYR A 208 -5.97 28.95 9.91
CA TYR A 208 -5.70 28.24 8.67
C TYR A 208 -6.92 27.46 8.17
N ALA A 209 -7.58 26.68 9.04
CA ALA A 209 -8.81 25.97 8.69
C ALA A 209 -9.93 26.93 8.27
N ALA A 210 -10.09 28.06 8.97
CA ALA A 210 -11.07 29.08 8.61
C ALA A 210 -10.77 29.73 7.25
N GLU A 211 -9.50 29.98 6.94
CA GLU A 211 -9.08 30.58 5.68
C GLU A 211 -9.27 29.63 4.49
N LEU A 212 -8.89 28.35 4.63
CA LEU A 212 -9.16 27.34 3.61
C LEU A 212 -10.67 27.23 3.32
N LYS A 213 -11.49 27.20 4.37
CA LYS A 213 -12.96 27.19 4.22
C LYS A 213 -13.47 28.43 3.50
N ARG A 214 -12.98 29.62 3.84
CA ARG A 214 -13.35 30.89 3.19
C ARG A 214 -12.99 30.91 1.71
N LEU A 215 -11.89 30.26 1.35
CA LEU A 215 -11.39 30.15 -0.03
C LEU A 215 -11.96 28.95 -0.79
N GLU A 216 -12.88 28.19 -0.18
CA GLU A 216 -13.40 26.93 -0.74
C GLU A 216 -12.27 26.00 -1.19
N ALA A 217 -11.23 25.90 -0.36
CA ALA A 217 -10.05 25.10 -0.62
C ALA A 217 -9.91 24.00 0.43
N LEU A 218 -9.28 22.89 0.02
CA LEU A 218 -8.88 21.78 0.88
C LEU A 218 -7.39 21.54 0.69
N ASP A 219 -6.67 21.20 1.76
CA ASP A 219 -5.34 20.59 1.62
C ASP A 219 -5.44 19.05 1.55
N PHE A 220 -4.28 18.39 1.41
CA PHE A 220 -4.22 16.93 1.27
C PHE A 220 -4.84 16.18 2.45
N ASP A 221 -4.58 16.62 3.68
CA ASP A 221 -5.14 15.98 4.87
C ASP A 221 -6.67 16.22 4.95
N ASP A 222 -7.14 17.40 4.54
CA ASP A 222 -8.57 17.71 4.47
C ASP A 222 -9.32 16.80 3.50
N LEU A 223 -8.71 16.36 2.40
CA LEU A 223 -9.34 15.39 1.49
C LEU A 223 -9.77 14.12 2.22
N LEU A 224 -8.93 13.62 3.14
CA LEU A 224 -9.22 12.42 3.90
C LEU A 224 -10.27 12.68 4.98
N ILE A 225 -10.15 13.79 5.70
CA ILE A 225 -11.08 14.19 6.77
C ILE A 225 -12.47 14.42 6.20
N GLU A 226 -12.58 15.20 5.13
CA GLU A 226 -13.84 15.49 4.45
C GLU A 226 -14.42 14.25 3.76
N GLY A 227 -13.56 13.38 3.21
CA GLY A 227 -13.97 12.08 2.66
C GLY A 227 -14.58 11.17 3.72
N LEU A 228 -14.03 11.17 4.94
CA LEU A 228 -14.61 10.48 6.09
C LEU A 228 -15.91 11.14 6.56
N ARG A 229 -15.92 12.48 6.67
CA ARG A 229 -17.11 13.25 7.06
C ARG A 229 -18.29 12.96 6.14
N LEU A 230 -18.06 12.88 4.83
CA LEU A 230 -19.08 12.51 3.85
C LEU A 230 -19.74 11.17 4.17
N LEU A 231 -18.96 10.17 4.59
CA LEU A 231 -19.49 8.85 4.94
C LEU A 231 -20.23 8.85 6.28
N GLN A 232 -19.82 9.69 7.23
CA GLN A 232 -20.41 9.74 8.57
C GLN A 232 -21.67 10.62 8.63
N GLU A 233 -21.70 11.74 7.90
CA GLU A 233 -22.76 12.74 7.98
C GLU A 233 -23.80 12.64 6.86
N ALA A 234 -23.52 11.90 5.77
CA ALA A 234 -24.49 11.66 4.69
C ALA A 234 -24.82 10.15 4.53
N PRO A 235 -25.70 9.57 5.38
CA PRO A 235 -25.98 8.13 5.39
C PRO A 235 -26.43 7.54 4.06
N ALA A 236 -27.22 8.29 3.27
CA ALA A 236 -27.67 7.84 1.96
C ALA A 236 -26.51 7.74 0.94
N VAL A 237 -25.53 8.65 1.03
CA VAL A 237 -24.32 8.62 0.19
C VAL A 237 -23.44 7.46 0.64
N ALA A 238 -23.24 7.30 1.95
CA ALA A 238 -22.47 6.20 2.52
C ALA A 238 -23.02 4.83 2.10
N GLU A 239 -24.34 4.64 2.19
CA GLU A 239 -25.00 3.38 1.80
C GLU A 239 -24.82 3.08 0.31
N ARG A 240 -24.88 4.11 -0.54
CA ARG A 240 -24.59 3.94 -1.97
C ARG A 240 -23.15 3.49 -2.23
N TYR A 241 -22.18 4.00 -1.46
CA TYR A 241 -20.78 3.57 -1.58
C TYR A 241 -20.55 2.16 -1.03
N ARG A 242 -21.17 1.78 0.11
CA ARG A 242 -21.14 0.41 0.66
C ARG A 242 -21.77 -0.61 -0.29
N THR A 243 -22.96 -0.28 -0.82
CA THR A 243 -23.66 -1.11 -1.81
C THR A 243 -22.85 -1.25 -3.10
N LYS A 244 -22.19 -0.16 -3.52
CA LYS A 244 -21.29 -0.18 -4.68
C LYS A 244 -20.08 -1.06 -4.36
N TRP A 245 -19.21 -0.67 -3.44
CA TRP A 245 -17.95 -1.33 -3.15
C TRP A 245 -18.09 -2.44 -2.11
N GLN A 246 -18.59 -3.59 -2.56
CA GLN A 246 -18.85 -4.75 -1.70
C GLN A 246 -17.62 -5.54 -1.30
N TYR A 247 -16.49 -5.35 -1.99
CA TYR A 247 -15.21 -5.99 -1.68
C TYR A 247 -14.11 -4.94 -1.65
N LEU A 248 -13.54 -4.72 -0.46
CA LEU A 248 -12.47 -3.76 -0.23
C LEU A 248 -11.13 -4.47 -0.14
N HIS A 249 -10.14 -3.93 -0.84
CA HIS A 249 -8.75 -4.37 -0.79
C HIS A 249 -7.87 -3.19 -0.43
N VAL A 250 -7.03 -3.34 0.59
CA VAL A 250 -6.11 -2.28 1.04
C VAL A 250 -4.69 -2.85 1.11
N ASP A 251 -3.80 -2.29 0.29
CA ASP A 251 -2.36 -2.61 0.29
C ASP A 251 -1.61 -1.71 1.28
N GLU A 252 -0.46 -2.19 1.75
CA GLU A 252 0.41 -1.53 2.74
C GLU A 252 -0.34 -1.02 3.99
N TYR A 253 -1.23 -1.86 4.53
CA TYR A 253 -2.14 -1.49 5.62
C TYR A 253 -1.43 -1.02 6.91
N GLN A 254 -0.17 -1.42 7.12
CA GLN A 254 0.65 -0.95 8.25
C GLN A 254 0.96 0.55 8.22
N ASP A 255 0.79 1.20 7.06
CA ASP A 255 1.09 2.62 6.87
C ASP A 255 -0.16 3.51 7.00
N THR A 256 -1.30 2.92 7.35
CA THR A 256 -2.56 3.66 7.51
C THR A 256 -2.56 4.54 8.75
N ASN A 257 -3.03 5.77 8.62
CA ASN A 257 -3.32 6.65 9.76
C ASN A 257 -4.75 6.41 10.30
N ARG A 258 -5.11 7.13 11.37
CA ARG A 258 -6.42 6.97 12.03
C ARG A 258 -7.60 7.33 11.12
N ILE A 259 -7.48 8.39 10.33
CA ILE A 259 -8.53 8.84 9.41
C ILE A 259 -8.76 7.82 8.29
N GLN A 260 -7.68 7.33 7.67
CA GLN A 260 -7.74 6.30 6.64
C GLN A 260 -8.35 5.01 7.16
N TYR A 261 -7.95 4.58 8.37
CA TYR A 261 -8.54 3.43 9.05
C TYR A 261 -10.06 3.62 9.27
N ALA A 262 -10.48 4.78 9.79
CA ALA A 262 -11.89 5.06 10.01
C ALA A 262 -12.68 5.08 8.69
N TRP A 263 -12.11 5.64 7.63
CA TRP A 263 -12.70 5.67 6.29
C TRP A 263 -12.91 4.26 5.71
N ILE A 264 -11.92 3.37 5.87
CA ILE A 264 -12.03 1.96 5.47
C ILE A 264 -13.16 1.29 6.25
N ARG A 265 -13.23 1.51 7.56
CA ARG A 265 -14.25 0.92 8.42
C ARG A 265 -15.66 1.37 8.05
N GLU A 266 -15.84 2.65 7.75
CA GLU A 266 -17.14 3.17 7.31
C GLU A 266 -17.60 2.52 6.00
N LEU A 267 -16.68 2.31 5.05
CA LEU A 267 -17.01 1.65 3.78
C LEU A 267 -17.24 0.15 3.91
N ALA A 268 -16.50 -0.53 4.79
CA ALA A 268 -16.66 -1.96 5.00
C ALA A 268 -17.85 -2.31 5.92
N ALA A 269 -18.45 -1.31 6.58
CA ALA A 269 -19.57 -1.50 7.49
C ALA A 269 -20.76 -2.19 6.79
N GLY A 270 -21.40 -3.13 7.49
CA GLY A 270 -22.56 -3.88 7.00
C GLY A 270 -22.21 -5.20 6.31
N HIS A 271 -21.20 -5.24 5.44
CA HIS A 271 -20.81 -6.48 4.72
C HIS A 271 -19.50 -7.11 5.24
N GLY A 272 -18.55 -6.32 5.71
CA GLY A 272 -17.31 -6.80 6.33
C GLY A 272 -16.34 -7.50 5.39
N ASN A 273 -16.57 -7.48 4.07
CA ASN A 273 -15.65 -8.05 3.07
C ASN A 273 -14.47 -7.08 2.86
N LEU A 274 -13.53 -7.11 3.79
CA LEU A 274 -12.35 -6.29 3.82
C LEU A 274 -11.12 -7.20 3.81
N CYS A 275 -10.34 -7.14 2.74
CA CYS A 275 -9.03 -7.78 2.64
C CYS A 275 -7.94 -6.72 2.81
N VAL A 276 -7.19 -6.79 3.90
CA VAL A 276 -6.01 -5.93 4.11
C VAL A 276 -4.75 -6.76 3.96
N VAL A 277 -3.73 -6.16 3.34
CA VAL A 277 -2.41 -6.77 3.19
C VAL A 277 -1.38 -5.81 3.76
N GLY A 278 -0.47 -6.33 4.56
CA GLY A 278 0.56 -5.50 5.17
C GLY A 278 1.64 -6.30 5.89
N ASP A 279 2.66 -5.59 6.32
CA ASP A 279 3.76 -6.13 7.12
C ASP A 279 4.03 -5.20 8.30
N ASP A 280 3.77 -5.67 9.51
CA ASP A 280 4.04 -4.91 10.74
C ASP A 280 5.52 -4.55 10.93
N ASP A 281 6.44 -5.30 10.31
CA ASP A 281 7.88 -5.01 10.35
C ASP A 281 8.30 -3.90 9.37
N GLN A 282 7.41 -3.48 8.46
CA GLN A 282 7.72 -2.49 7.42
C GLN A 282 7.06 -1.12 7.67
N SER A 283 6.42 -0.90 8.82
CA SER A 283 5.85 0.41 9.13
C SER A 283 6.97 1.42 9.41
N ILE A 284 7.25 2.28 8.43
CA ILE A 284 8.32 3.30 8.48
C ILE A 284 7.79 4.73 8.38
N TYR A 285 6.46 4.91 8.28
CA TYR A 285 5.79 6.19 8.13
C TYR A 285 5.12 6.71 9.41
N SER A 286 5.52 6.23 10.59
CA SER A 286 4.96 6.71 11.87
C SER A 286 5.11 8.24 12.07
N TRP A 287 6.18 8.84 11.54
CA TRP A 287 6.39 10.29 11.54
C TRP A 287 5.39 11.06 10.65
N ARG A 288 4.67 10.38 9.76
CA ARG A 288 3.54 10.90 8.95
C ARG A 288 2.18 10.53 9.55
N GLY A 289 2.13 10.00 10.78
CA GLY A 289 0.88 9.63 11.46
C GLY A 289 0.39 8.22 11.17
N ALA A 290 1.20 7.36 10.53
CA ALA A 290 0.85 5.94 10.42
C ALA A 290 0.75 5.30 11.81
N ASP A 291 -0.34 4.57 12.05
CA ASP A 291 -0.59 3.89 13.31
C ASP A 291 -0.48 2.37 13.13
N ILE A 292 0.67 1.83 13.54
CA ILE A 292 0.93 0.38 13.49
C ILE A 292 -0.13 -0.45 14.24
N ARG A 293 -0.83 0.14 15.21
CA ARG A 293 -1.91 -0.56 15.92
C ARG A 293 -3.04 -0.98 14.98
N ASN A 294 -3.27 -0.26 13.88
CA ASN A 294 -4.31 -0.60 12.90
C ASN A 294 -4.15 -2.02 12.37
N ILE A 295 -2.91 -2.45 12.06
CA ILE A 295 -2.63 -3.82 11.60
C ILE A 295 -2.52 -4.81 12.76
N LEU A 296 -1.92 -4.41 13.89
CA LEU A 296 -1.72 -5.30 15.04
C LEU A 296 -3.05 -5.70 15.69
N ASP A 297 -3.98 -4.75 15.77
CA ASP A 297 -5.28 -4.88 16.41
C ASP A 297 -6.41 -5.29 15.45
N PHE A 298 -6.09 -5.62 14.20
CA PHE A 298 -7.11 -5.95 13.21
C PHE A 298 -8.09 -7.04 13.67
N GLU A 299 -7.57 -8.09 14.32
CA GLU A 299 -8.38 -9.20 14.86
C GLU A 299 -9.30 -8.76 16.01
N ARG A 300 -8.92 -7.72 16.76
CA ARG A 300 -9.79 -7.14 17.80
C ARG A 300 -10.95 -6.39 17.17
N ASP A 301 -10.65 -5.61 16.13
CA ASP A 301 -11.64 -4.76 15.47
C ASP A 301 -12.55 -5.56 14.53
N TRP A 302 -12.05 -6.69 14.03
CA TRP A 302 -12.76 -7.65 13.17
C TRP A 302 -12.68 -9.06 13.78
N PRO A 303 -13.51 -9.41 14.78
CA PRO A 303 -13.40 -10.68 15.52
C PRO A 303 -13.60 -11.96 14.69
N LYS A 304 -14.14 -11.83 13.48
CA LYS A 304 -14.32 -12.94 12.52
C LYS A 304 -13.21 -12.97 11.46
N ALA A 305 -12.13 -12.20 11.65
CA ALA A 305 -11.07 -12.10 10.67
C ALA A 305 -10.33 -13.42 10.51
N GLU A 306 -10.15 -13.84 9.27
CA GLU A 306 -9.14 -14.84 8.95
C GLU A 306 -7.78 -14.15 8.83
N VAL A 307 -6.74 -14.77 9.40
CA VAL A 307 -5.36 -14.28 9.31
C VAL A 307 -4.51 -15.28 8.56
N ILE A 308 -3.86 -14.82 7.49
CA ILE A 308 -3.00 -15.65 6.64
C ILE A 308 -1.61 -15.02 6.57
N ALA A 309 -0.60 -15.76 7.04
CA ALA A 309 0.79 -15.33 7.00
C ALA A 309 1.50 -15.83 5.73
N LEU A 310 2.02 -14.92 4.90
CA LEU A 310 2.86 -15.25 3.74
C LEU A 310 4.33 -15.18 4.16
N GLU A 311 4.94 -16.34 4.37
CA GLU A 311 6.32 -16.46 4.87
C GLU A 311 7.33 -16.81 3.78
N GLN A 312 6.89 -17.39 2.65
CA GLN A 312 7.79 -17.67 1.54
C GLN A 312 8.17 -16.37 0.80
N ASN A 313 9.46 -16.09 0.72
CA ASN A 313 10.04 -14.95 0.02
C ASN A 313 10.60 -15.38 -1.34
N TYR A 314 10.26 -14.59 -2.37
CA TYR A 314 10.63 -14.83 -3.77
C TYR A 314 11.67 -13.83 -4.29
N ARG A 315 12.28 -13.00 -3.42
CA ARG A 315 13.17 -11.89 -3.80
C ARG A 315 14.60 -12.08 -3.34
N SER A 316 14.81 -12.61 -2.15
CA SER A 316 16.06 -12.60 -1.42
C SER A 316 16.50 -14.01 -1.07
N THR A 317 17.81 -14.23 -1.04
CA THR A 317 18.43 -15.49 -0.61
C THR A 317 18.27 -15.70 0.90
N GLN A 318 18.39 -16.96 1.34
CA GLN A 318 18.21 -17.30 2.77
C GLN A 318 19.20 -16.56 3.68
N SER A 319 20.43 -16.30 3.23
CA SER A 319 21.42 -15.53 4.01
C SER A 319 20.95 -14.10 4.31
N ILE A 320 20.29 -13.43 3.37
CA ILE A 320 19.71 -12.09 3.56
C ILE A 320 18.51 -12.17 4.50
N LEU A 321 17.66 -13.19 4.34
CA LEU A 321 16.48 -13.38 5.19
C LEU A 321 16.85 -13.67 6.64
N ASP A 322 17.88 -14.49 6.87
CA ASP A 322 18.36 -14.81 8.21
C ASP A 322 18.96 -13.58 8.89
N ALA A 323 19.72 -12.75 8.17
CA ALA A 323 20.24 -11.49 8.69
C ALA A 323 19.10 -10.50 9.02
N ALA A 324 18.13 -10.35 8.13
CA ALA A 324 16.95 -9.52 8.38
C ALA A 324 16.18 -10.01 9.61
N HIS A 325 15.97 -11.33 9.74
CA HIS A 325 15.32 -11.95 10.91
C HIS A 325 16.10 -11.71 12.20
N GLY A 326 17.43 -11.82 12.15
CA GLY A 326 18.32 -11.54 13.29
C GLY A 326 18.20 -10.10 13.80
N VAL A 327 17.99 -9.12 12.91
CA VAL A 327 17.76 -7.72 13.30
C VAL A 327 16.35 -7.54 13.86
N VAL A 328 15.33 -7.95 13.10
CA VAL A 328 13.94 -7.60 13.40
C VAL A 328 13.34 -8.38 14.58
N SER A 329 13.96 -9.50 14.97
CA SER A 329 13.59 -10.27 16.16
C SER A 329 13.84 -9.52 17.48
N ASN A 330 14.62 -8.44 17.46
CA ASN A 330 14.82 -7.57 18.63
C ASN A 330 13.62 -6.65 18.92
N ASN A 331 12.69 -6.50 17.97
CA ASN A 331 11.51 -5.64 18.14
C ASN A 331 10.46 -6.30 19.06
N ARG A 332 9.86 -5.49 19.94
CA ARG A 332 8.76 -5.92 20.82
C ARG A 332 7.39 -5.63 20.18
N GLY A 333 6.38 -6.44 20.49
CA GLY A 333 5.00 -6.21 20.04
C GLY A 333 4.71 -6.56 18.58
N ARG A 334 5.68 -7.16 17.87
CA ARG A 334 5.52 -7.70 16.51
C ARG A 334 4.65 -8.95 16.50
N LYS A 335 4.01 -9.24 15.36
CA LYS A 335 3.47 -10.58 15.11
C LYS A 335 4.62 -11.52 14.75
N ALA A 336 4.59 -12.73 15.31
CA ALA A 336 5.61 -13.73 15.07
C ALA A 336 5.51 -14.21 13.61
N LYS A 337 6.59 -14.02 12.86
CA LYS A 337 6.73 -14.53 11.48
C LYS A 337 8.21 -14.73 11.16
N LYS A 338 8.53 -15.76 10.40
CA LYS A 338 9.90 -16.01 9.91
C LYS A 338 9.88 -16.30 8.43
N LEU A 339 10.55 -15.45 7.66
CA LEU A 339 10.61 -15.60 6.22
C LEU A 339 11.59 -16.71 5.81
N TRP A 340 11.24 -17.45 4.77
CA TRP A 340 12.07 -18.50 4.18
C TRP A 340 12.03 -18.41 2.65
N THR A 341 13.00 -18.99 1.96
CA THR A 341 13.02 -19.05 0.48
C THR A 341 13.45 -20.43 -0.02
N ASP A 342 12.96 -20.81 -1.20
CA ASP A 342 13.42 -21.96 -1.99
C ASP A 342 14.53 -21.61 -2.98
N GLN A 343 14.94 -20.33 -3.05
CA GLN A 343 16.10 -19.91 -3.83
C GLN A 343 17.38 -20.54 -3.28
N SER A 344 18.15 -21.16 -4.16
CA SER A 344 19.47 -21.68 -3.84
C SER A 344 20.54 -20.59 -3.89
N GLY A 345 21.65 -20.82 -3.19
CA GLY A 345 22.77 -19.88 -3.13
C GLY A 345 22.63 -18.83 -2.03
N GLY A 346 23.37 -17.72 -2.20
CA GLY A 346 23.51 -16.68 -1.19
C GLY A 346 24.98 -16.42 -0.88
N LEU A 347 25.40 -15.16 -1.07
CA LEU A 347 26.71 -14.71 -0.63
C LEU A 347 26.63 -14.27 0.84
N PRO A 348 27.71 -14.44 1.63
CA PRO A 348 27.84 -13.79 2.91
C PRO A 348 27.65 -12.27 2.76
N ILE A 349 27.00 -11.64 3.74
CA ILE A 349 26.78 -10.18 3.72
C ILE A 349 28.08 -9.50 4.18
N PRO A 350 28.80 -8.80 3.29
CA PRO A 350 30.03 -8.11 3.69
C PRO A 350 29.68 -6.88 4.54
N VAL A 351 30.52 -6.61 5.54
CA VAL A 351 30.48 -5.38 6.34
C VAL A 351 31.82 -4.69 6.20
N TYR A 352 31.79 -3.41 5.82
CA TYR A 352 32.97 -2.56 5.69
C TYR A 352 32.89 -1.41 6.69
N GLY A 353 33.96 -1.21 7.47
CA GLY A 353 34.12 -0.04 8.33
C GLY A 353 35.06 0.94 7.65
N GLY A 354 34.52 2.01 7.07
CA GLY A 354 35.31 3.08 6.45
C GLY A 354 35.95 4.01 7.48
N PHE A 355 37.08 4.62 7.12
CA PHE A 355 37.74 5.62 7.97
C PHE A 355 36.98 6.95 8.03
N ASP A 356 36.41 7.35 6.90
CA ASP A 356 35.57 8.54 6.70
C ASP A 356 34.55 8.29 5.57
N ALA A 357 33.76 9.31 5.23
CA ALA A 357 32.71 9.20 4.21
C ALA A 357 33.29 9.03 2.81
N GLU A 358 34.46 9.62 2.55
CA GLU A 358 35.18 9.53 1.29
C GLU A 358 35.72 8.11 1.05
N ASP A 359 36.25 7.46 2.08
CA ASP A 359 36.71 6.08 2.04
C ASP A 359 35.55 5.09 1.86
N GLU A 360 34.43 5.29 2.57
CA GLU A 360 33.20 4.51 2.35
C GLU A 360 32.71 4.65 0.90
N ALA A 361 32.64 5.88 0.38
CA ALA A 361 32.22 6.13 -1.00
C ALA A 361 33.17 5.50 -2.04
N ALA A 362 34.48 5.57 -1.80
CA ALA A 362 35.47 4.92 -2.65
C ALA A 362 35.34 3.38 -2.62
N TRP A 363 35.02 2.80 -1.46
CA TRP A 363 34.74 1.37 -1.34
C TRP A 363 33.47 0.97 -2.12
N ILE A 364 32.40 1.77 -2.02
CA ILE A 364 31.17 1.55 -2.79
C ILE A 364 31.47 1.54 -4.29
N VAL A 365 32.21 2.54 -4.80
CA VAL A 365 32.61 2.60 -6.22
C VAL A 365 33.35 1.33 -6.65
N ARG A 366 34.36 0.89 -5.89
CA ARG A 366 35.09 -0.34 -6.19
C ARG A 366 34.17 -1.55 -6.28
N ARG A 367 33.18 -1.66 -5.37
CA ARG A 367 32.20 -2.76 -5.40
C ARG A 367 31.29 -2.71 -6.61
N LEU A 368 30.82 -1.53 -7.01
CA LEU A 368 30.01 -1.38 -8.22
C LEU A 368 30.82 -1.79 -9.46
N GLU A 369 32.09 -1.37 -9.56
CA GLU A 369 32.99 -1.76 -10.65
C GLU A 369 33.28 -3.28 -10.65
N GLU A 370 33.51 -3.89 -9.48
CA GLU A 370 33.71 -5.33 -9.34
C GLU A 370 32.52 -6.16 -9.81
N HIS A 371 31.29 -5.70 -9.57
CA HIS A 371 30.08 -6.38 -10.03
C HIS A 371 29.73 -6.08 -11.50
N ALA A 372 30.10 -4.89 -12.00
CA ALA A 372 29.93 -4.51 -13.39
C ALA A 372 31.05 -5.04 -14.31
N ALA A 373 32.14 -5.56 -13.74
CA ALA A 373 33.21 -6.20 -14.50
C ALA A 373 32.80 -7.63 -14.93
N PRO A 374 33.16 -8.07 -16.15
CA PRO A 374 32.99 -9.46 -16.56
C PRO A 374 33.76 -10.40 -15.62
N ARG A 375 33.08 -11.40 -15.05
CA ARG A 375 33.75 -12.42 -14.23
C ARG A 375 34.33 -13.50 -15.15
N GLN A 376 35.65 -13.72 -15.10
CA GLN A 376 36.25 -14.90 -15.73
C GLN A 376 35.84 -16.15 -14.96
N GLY A 377 34.99 -16.98 -15.57
CA GLY A 377 34.68 -18.32 -15.06
C GLY A 377 35.92 -19.23 -15.11
N ARG A 378 35.89 -20.33 -14.35
CA ARG A 378 36.85 -21.44 -14.53
C ARG A 378 36.49 -22.25 -15.79
N GLY A 379 36.58 -21.60 -16.97
CA GLY A 379 36.28 -22.21 -18.27
C GLY A 379 35.47 -21.28 -19.19
N ASP A 380 35.67 -21.41 -20.50
CA ASP A 380 35.04 -20.59 -21.56
C ASP A 380 33.50 -20.67 -21.61
N SER A 381 32.87 -21.59 -20.87
CA SER A 381 31.40 -21.81 -20.88
C SER A 381 30.66 -21.23 -19.66
N ASP A 382 31.36 -20.77 -18.62
CA ASP A 382 30.77 -20.46 -17.30
C ASP A 382 31.00 -18.99 -16.88
N ALA A 383 31.20 -18.08 -17.85
CA ALA A 383 31.31 -16.65 -17.56
C ALA A 383 29.93 -16.09 -17.17
N GLU A 384 29.75 -15.72 -15.90
CA GLU A 384 28.55 -14.99 -15.50
C GLU A 384 28.54 -13.61 -16.16
N PRO A 385 27.40 -13.18 -16.74
CA PRO A 385 27.30 -11.88 -17.35
C PRO A 385 27.52 -10.78 -16.31
N ALA A 386 28.26 -9.74 -16.69
CA ALA A 386 28.43 -8.54 -15.87
C ALA A 386 27.06 -7.97 -15.47
N GLU A 387 26.91 -7.59 -14.20
CA GLU A 387 25.70 -6.93 -13.74
C GLU A 387 25.65 -5.49 -14.28
N SER A 388 24.52 -5.08 -14.85
CA SER A 388 24.31 -3.68 -15.20
C SER A 388 24.23 -2.82 -13.94
N TYR A 389 24.79 -1.62 -13.96
CA TYR A 389 24.61 -0.64 -12.88
C TYR A 389 23.13 -0.37 -12.56
N GLY A 390 22.23 -0.54 -13.52
CA GLY A 390 20.79 -0.43 -13.30
C GLY A 390 20.19 -1.51 -12.38
N GLY A 391 20.92 -2.60 -12.12
CA GLY A 391 20.56 -3.64 -11.16
C GLY A 391 21.05 -3.36 -9.72
N MET A 392 21.77 -2.26 -9.50
CA MET A 392 22.40 -1.94 -8.22
C MET A 392 21.71 -0.76 -7.54
N ALA A 393 21.66 -0.76 -6.21
CA ALA A 393 21.04 0.32 -5.43
C ALA A 393 21.89 0.68 -4.21
N ILE A 394 21.99 1.98 -3.92
CA ILE A 394 22.64 2.51 -2.73
C ILE A 394 21.55 3.13 -1.86
N LEU A 395 21.41 2.62 -0.63
CA LEU A 395 20.40 3.06 0.33
C LEU A 395 21.10 3.74 1.50
N TYR A 396 20.63 4.94 1.86
CA TYR A 396 21.16 5.74 2.96
C TYR A 396 20.04 6.28 3.84
N ARG A 397 20.36 6.62 5.09
CA ARG A 397 19.37 7.02 6.10
C ARG A 397 18.87 8.46 5.91
N THR A 398 19.74 9.35 5.44
CA THR A 398 19.46 10.78 5.24
C THR A 398 20.05 11.27 3.93
N ASN A 399 19.38 12.23 3.27
CA ASN A 399 19.85 12.80 2.00
C ASN A 399 21.22 13.49 2.13
N ALA A 400 21.62 13.92 3.32
CA ALA A 400 22.95 14.51 3.53
C ALA A 400 24.09 13.52 3.24
N GLN A 401 23.84 12.21 3.35
CA GLN A 401 24.83 11.16 3.06
C GLN A 401 25.08 10.97 1.56
N SER A 402 24.18 11.41 0.68
CA SER A 402 24.34 11.18 -0.76
C SER A 402 25.54 11.91 -1.33
N ARG A 403 25.89 13.09 -0.80
CA ARG A 403 26.91 13.98 -1.36
C ARG A 403 28.25 13.29 -1.63
N ALA A 404 28.85 12.64 -0.61
CA ALA A 404 30.16 11.99 -0.77
C ALA A 404 30.11 10.85 -1.80
N ILE A 405 28.98 10.12 -1.81
CA ILE A 405 28.73 9.01 -2.73
C ILE A 405 28.59 9.52 -4.17
N GLU A 406 27.78 10.54 -4.38
CA GLU A 406 27.56 11.18 -5.70
C GLU A 406 28.87 11.73 -6.27
N GLU A 407 29.67 12.44 -5.45
CA GLU A 407 30.97 12.94 -5.87
C GLU A 407 31.93 11.81 -6.28
N ALA A 408 31.91 10.67 -5.57
CA ALA A 408 32.71 9.49 -5.92
C ALA A 408 32.25 8.80 -7.21
N LEU A 409 30.94 8.63 -7.40
CA LEU A 409 30.35 8.05 -8.61
C LEU A 409 30.65 8.92 -9.84
N LEU A 410 30.54 10.24 -9.71
CA LEU A 410 30.89 11.20 -10.76
C LEU A 410 32.37 11.09 -11.14
N ARG A 411 33.28 11.03 -10.16
CA ARG A 411 34.72 10.85 -10.41
C ARG A 411 35.03 9.53 -11.15
N ALA A 412 34.29 8.46 -10.83
CA ALA A 412 34.42 7.16 -11.45
C ALA A 412 33.67 7.03 -12.79
N SER A 413 32.96 8.09 -13.24
CA SER A 413 32.10 8.06 -14.43
C SER A 413 31.03 6.96 -14.39
N ILE A 414 30.55 6.60 -13.19
CA ILE A 414 29.48 5.61 -13.02
C ILE A 414 28.13 6.32 -13.16
N PRO A 415 27.26 5.88 -14.09
CA PRO A 415 25.93 6.46 -14.23
C PRO A 415 25.09 6.17 -13.00
N TYR A 416 24.43 7.19 -12.47
CA TYR A 416 23.56 7.06 -11.30
C TYR A 416 22.31 7.91 -11.45
N GLN A 417 21.28 7.52 -10.72
CA GLN A 417 20.05 8.29 -10.58
C GLN A 417 19.76 8.44 -9.09
N VAL A 418 19.62 9.69 -8.62
CA VAL A 418 19.18 9.95 -7.26
C VAL A 418 17.67 9.75 -7.20
N GLY A 419 17.25 8.67 -6.55
CA GLY A 419 15.87 8.53 -6.12
C GLY A 419 15.61 9.55 -5.00
N VAL A 420 14.77 10.54 -5.25
CA VAL A 420 14.16 11.25 -4.13
C VAL A 420 13.26 10.22 -3.46
N ALA A 421 13.67 9.72 -2.27
CA ALA A 421 12.79 8.93 -1.41
C ALA A 421 11.46 9.65 -1.44
N ALA A 422 10.44 8.98 -2.00
CA ALA A 422 9.26 9.66 -2.49
C ALA A 422 8.90 10.76 -1.49
N ARG A 423 9.01 12.03 -1.91
CA ARG A 423 7.87 12.90 -1.62
C ARG A 423 6.77 12.06 -2.20
N ALA A 424 6.06 11.29 -1.36
CA ALA A 424 4.93 10.50 -1.80
C ALA A 424 4.22 11.46 -2.72
N ALA A 425 4.19 11.11 -4.01
CA ALA A 425 3.57 11.96 -5.00
C ALA A 425 2.10 11.90 -4.64
N GLU A 426 1.74 12.78 -3.71
CA GLU A 426 0.42 13.11 -3.24
C GLU A 426 -0.18 14.03 -4.28
#